data_AF-A0A5S9M866-F1
#
_entry.id   AF-A0A5S9M866-F1
#
_cell.length_a   1.000
_cell.length_b   1.000
_cell.length_c   1.000
_cell.angle_alpha   90.00
_cell.angle_beta   90.00
_cell.angle_gamma   90.00
#
_symmetry.space_group_name_H-M   'P 1'
#
loop_
_entity.id
_entity.type
_entity.pdbx_description
1 polymer ?
#
loop_
_entity_poly.entity_id
_entity_poly.type
_entity_poly.pdbx_seq_one_letter_code
_entity_poly.pdbx_strand_id
1 'polypeptide(L)' 'MMIAQQLYEGIDLGKEGTVGLITYMRTDSTRISNTAIEEVSAFIDQTYGKNFLNTTKRPAKRMKMHKMLTKPSARLLR' A
#
# COMPACT_ATOMS: atom_id res chain seq x y z
N MET A 1 14.61 10.27 0.96
CA MET A 1 13.20 10.00 1.37
C MET A 1 12.58 11.16 2.17
N MET A 2 13.09 12.39 2.08
CA MET A 2 12.51 13.52 2.84
C MET A 2 11.10 13.92 2.36
N ILE A 3 10.91 14.04 1.04
CA ILE A 3 9.62 14.50 0.47
C ILE A 3 8.48 13.54 0.86
N ALA A 4 8.68 12.23 0.71
CA ALA A 4 7.67 11.25 1.08
C ALA A 4 7.34 11.25 2.59
N GLN A 5 8.33 11.52 3.45
CA GLN A 5 8.10 11.67 4.89
C GLN A 5 7.14 12.84 5.15
N GLN A 6 7.40 14.00 4.53
CA GLN A 6 6.57 15.19 4.69
C GLN A 6 5.14 14.96 4.18
N LEU A 7 4.97 14.27 3.06
CA LEU A 7 3.63 13.95 2.53
C LEU A 7 2.85 12.99 3.44
N TYR A 8 3.54 12.10 4.18
CA TYR A 8 2.91 11.18 5.12
C TYR A 8 2.55 11.86 6.46
N GLU A 9 3.48 12.65 7.01
CA GLU A 9 3.27 13.40 8.27
C GLU A 9 2.24 14.53 8.09
N GLY A 10 2.18 15.05 6.87
CA GLY A 10 1.20 16.01 6.43
C GLY A 10 1.81 17.33 6.00
N ILE A 11 1.14 17.98 5.06
CA ILE A 11 1.49 19.32 4.61
C ILE A 11 0.34 20.26 4.92
N ASP A 12 0.66 21.53 5.19
CA ASP A 12 -0.35 22.56 5.38
C ASP A 12 -0.99 22.94 4.04
N LEU A 13 -2.29 22.66 3.91
CA LEU A 13 -3.13 23.01 2.75
C LEU A 13 -3.95 24.29 3.00
N GLY A 14 -3.53 25.11 3.97
CA GLY A 14 -4.17 26.38 4.29
C GLY A 14 -5.52 26.17 4.98
N LYS A 15 -6.62 26.27 4.22
CA LYS A 15 -7.97 26.17 4.80
C LYS A 15 -8.33 24.78 5.27
N GLU A 16 -7.71 23.75 4.71
CA GLU A 16 -7.92 22.34 5.06
C GLU A 16 -7.02 21.88 6.22
N GLY A 17 -6.10 22.75 6.68
CA GLY A 17 -5.13 22.45 7.72
C GLY A 17 -4.06 21.47 7.27
N THR A 18 -3.46 20.77 8.22
CA THR A 18 -2.40 19.78 7.95
C THR A 18 -3.01 18.44 7.55
N VAL A 19 -2.72 17.98 6.33
CA VAL A 19 -3.29 16.75 5.76
C VAL A 19 -2.19 15.81 5.29
N GLY A 20 -2.29 14.54 5.67
CA GLY A 20 -1.46 13.45 5.14
C GLY A 20 -1.95 13.05 3.74
N LEU A 21 -1.07 13.17 2.74
CA LEU A 21 -1.40 12.98 1.33
C LEU A 21 -1.07 11.59 0.78
N ILE A 22 -0.20 10.85 1.46
CA ILE A 22 0.17 9.49 1.04
C ILE A 22 0.11 8.52 2.21
N THR A 23 -0.02 7.23 1.90
CA THR A 23 0.17 6.15 2.88
C THR A 23 1.64 6.00 3.27
N TYR A 24 1.91 5.20 4.31
CA TYR A 24 3.26 4.95 4.78
C TYR A 24 4.20 4.48 3.66
N MET A 25 5.26 5.27 3.44
CA MET A 25 6.19 5.13 2.32
C MET A 25 7.19 3.97 2.46
N ARG A 26 7.38 3.41 3.65
CA ARG A 26 8.26 2.24 3.87
C ARG A 26 7.43 0.96 3.93
N THR A 27 6.89 0.56 2.80
CA THR A 27 6.09 -0.66 2.64
C THR A 27 6.68 -1.54 1.54
N ASP A 28 6.67 -2.86 1.75
CA ASP A 28 6.98 -3.88 0.73
C ASP A 28 5.69 -4.43 0.08
N SER A 29 4.53 -3.97 0.53
CA SER A 29 3.23 -4.39 0.05
C SER A 29 2.76 -3.55 -1.13
N THR A 30 2.27 -4.22 -2.18
CA THR A 30 1.54 -3.60 -3.30
C THR A 30 0.02 -3.74 -3.13
N ARG A 31 -0.45 -4.02 -1.90
CA ARG A 31 -1.87 -4.20 -1.59
C ARG A 31 -2.56 -2.85 -1.47
N ILE A 32 -3.73 -2.73 -2.07
CA ILE A 32 -4.60 -1.54 -2.03
C ILE A 32 -5.90 -1.96 -1.32
N SER A 33 -6.52 -1.06 -0.53
CA SER A 33 -7.83 -1.31 0.08
C SER A 33 -8.94 -1.31 -0.97
N ASN A 34 -10.05 -2.00 -0.70
CA ASN A 34 -11.19 -2.01 -1.62
C ASN A 34 -11.78 -0.59 -1.79
N THR A 35 -11.79 0.22 -0.73
CA THR A 35 -12.27 1.61 -0.77
C THR A 35 -11.47 2.47 -1.76
N ALA A 36 -10.14 2.43 -1.68
CA ALA A 36 -9.29 3.18 -2.60
C ALA A 36 -9.41 2.67 -4.05
N ILE A 37 -9.66 1.38 -4.26
CA ILE A 37 -9.91 0.81 -5.59
C ILE A 37 -11.22 1.37 -6.17
N GLU A 38 -12.29 1.42 -5.38
CA GLU A 38 -13.59 1.94 -5.79
C GLU A 38 -13.52 3.45 -6.12
N GLU A 39 -12.90 4.24 -5.25
CA GLU A 39 -12.70 5.68 -5.44
C GLU A 39 -11.90 5.99 -6.72
N VAL A 40 -10.76 5.30 -6.92
CA VAL A 40 -9.93 5.48 -8.12
C VAL A 40 -10.66 5.02 -9.38
N SER A 41 -11.44 3.94 -9.31
CA SER A 41 -12.22 3.48 -10.46
C SER A 41 -13.28 4.49 -10.87
N ALA A 42 -13.98 5.09 -9.90
CA ALA A 42 -14.94 6.16 -10.16
C ALA A 42 -14.25 7.39 -10.76
N PHE A 43 -13.10 7.80 -10.22
CA PHE A 43 -12.32 8.91 -10.74
C PHE A 43 -11.86 8.69 -12.19
N ILE A 44 -11.39 7.48 -12.52
CA ILE A 44 -10.96 7.13 -13.88
C ILE A 44 -12.13 7.15 -14.85
N ASP A 45 -13.29 6.59 -14.46
CA ASP A 45 -14.48 6.61 -15.30
C ASP A 45 -14.92 8.04 -15.62
N GLN A 46 -14.97 8.91 -14.61
CA GLN A 46 -15.39 10.30 -14.77
C GLN A 46 -14.40 11.13 -15.60
N THR A 47 -13.09 10.89 -15.44
CA THR A 47 -12.05 11.73 -16.04
C THR A 47 -11.62 11.26 -17.42
N TYR A 48 -11.58 9.95 -17.64
CA TYR A 48 -11.01 9.33 -18.85
C TYR A 48 -11.99 8.41 -19.59
N GLY A 49 -13.09 8.02 -18.94
CA GLY A 49 -14.11 7.12 -19.49
C GLY A 49 -13.81 5.63 -19.26
N LYS A 50 -14.87 4.83 -19.32
CA LYS A 50 -14.87 3.37 -19.04
C LYS A 50 -13.82 2.55 -19.79
N ASN A 51 -13.37 2.99 -20.96
CA ASN A 51 -12.37 2.27 -21.76
C ASN A 51 -11.00 2.18 -21.07
N PHE A 52 -10.74 3.05 -20.08
CA PHE A 52 -9.49 3.05 -19.30
C PHE A 52 -9.58 2.26 -18.00
N LEU A 53 -10.76 1.70 -17.67
CA LEU A 53 -10.91 0.80 -16.54
C LEU A 53 -10.39 -0.59 -16.89
N ASN A 54 -9.53 -1.12 -16.02
CA ASN A 54 -9.11 -2.51 -16.14
C ASN A 54 -10.26 -3.43 -15.71
N THR A 55 -10.82 -4.17 -16.66
CA THR A 55 -11.94 -5.10 -16.41
C THR A 55 -11.51 -6.37 -15.67
N THR A 56 -10.19 -6.63 -15.60
CA THR A 56 -9.63 -7.83 -14.98
C THR A 56 -8.95 -7.49 -13.64
N LYS A 57 -9.49 -8.02 -12.54
CA LYS A 57 -8.82 -7.93 -11.22
C LYS A 57 -7.48 -8.65 -11.30
N ARG A 58 -6.37 -7.92 -11.15
CA ARG A 58 -5.04 -8.54 -11.07
C ARG A 58 -4.97 -9.41 -9.81
N PRO A 59 -4.53 -10.67 -9.91
CA PRO A 59 -4.39 -11.53 -8.74
C PRO A 59 -3.35 -10.92 -7.79
N ALA A 60 -3.69 -10.89 -6.50
CA ALA A 60 -2.78 -10.39 -5.48
C ALA A 60 -1.48 -11.21 -5.47
N LYS A 61 -0.33 -10.54 -5.54
CA LYS A 61 0.99 -11.18 -5.50
C LYS A 61 1.20 -11.81 -4.13
N ARG A 62 1.21 -13.15 -4.05
CA ARG A 62 1.46 -13.89 -2.80
C ARG A 62 2.91 -13.64 -2.35
N MET A 63 3.10 -12.93 -1.24
CA MET A 63 4.43 -12.80 -0.63
C MET A 63 4.91 -14.18 -0.19
N LYS A 64 6.06 -14.62 -0.70
CA LYS A 64 6.75 -15.81 -0.20
C LYS A 64 7.31 -15.44 1.17
N MET A 65 6.69 -15.92 2.26
CA MET A 65 7.36 -15.90 3.55
C MET A 65 8.65 -16.73 3.43
N HIS A 66 9.80 -16.09 3.59
CA HIS A 66 11.04 -16.81 3.82
C HIS A 66 10.86 -17.58 5.12
N LYS A 67 10.82 -18.92 5.03
CA LYS A 67 10.70 -19.81 6.18
C LYS A 67 11.98 -19.62 7.01
N MET A 68 11.94 -18.78 8.04
CA MET A 68 12.99 -18.76 9.05
C MET A 68 13.06 -20.17 9.62
N LEU A 69 14.13 -20.87 9.29
CA LEU A 69 14.47 -22.18 9.84
C LEU A 69 14.67 -22.02 11.34
N THR A 70 13.62 -22.23 12.14
CA THR A 70 13.78 -22.58 13.54
C THR A 70 14.37 -23.99 13.57
N LYS A 71 15.71 -24.07 13.52
CA LYS A 71 16.39 -25.31 13.93
C LYS A 71 16.13 -25.46 15.44
N PRO A 72 15.44 -26.52 15.91
CA PRO A 72 15.38 -26.77 17.34
C PRO A 72 16.80 -27.13 17.78
N SER A 73 17.38 -26.31 18.65
CA SER A 73 18.64 -26.63 19.31
C SER A 73 18.39 -27.78 20.29
N ALA A 74 18.38 -29.00 19.76
CA ALA A 74 18.42 -30.22 20.54
C ALA A 74 19.87 -30.46 20.99
N ARG A 75 20.26 -29.86 22.11
CA ARG A 75 21.38 -30.33 22.94
C ARG A 75 21.40 -29.61 24.28
N LEU A 76 20.96 -30.29 25.32
CA LEU A 76 21.81 -30.61 26.47
C LEU A 76 21.11 -31.70 27.30
N LEU A 77 21.45 -32.95 27.00
CA LEU A 77 21.47 -34.01 28.00
C LEU A 77 22.85 -33.92 28.66
N ARG A 78 22.89 -33.37 29.87
CA ARG A 78 23.74 -33.78 30.98
C ARG A 78 23.36 -32.97 32.22
#